data_AF-A0A165D031-F1
#
_entry.id   AF-A0A165D031-F1
#
_cell.length_a   1.000
_cell.length_b   1.000
_cell.length_c   1.000
_cell.angle_alpha   90.00
_cell.angle_beta   90.00
_cell.angle_gamma   90.00
#
_symmetry.space_group_name_H-M   'P 1'
#
loop_
_entity.id
_entity.type
_entity.pdbx_description
1 polymer ?
#
loop_
_entity_poly.entity_id
_entity_poly.type
_entity_poly.pdbx_seq_one_letter_code
_entity_poly.pdbx_strand_id
1 'polypeptide(L)'
;MTDSYMRDLDGEDDEEAQAWMRDFTKYVTMATLNVAGGRLGEVKATAFGAHITEGSEAQTWYNGLTPAQKDSWANLVIQFNLKWPPRAAIAKSVDEYIDEFQACVLTQDDLLTRIATGVGTQTQWAYVYFADRIKRLGNKTTMPLAVLLKAIKSQIPPLLVKLMQPHANAASWDDWCTAMKTLDPELIRAELGAVEAITERIAKLERELEERNANDAKRQQQQQQQQQQQQQQQQQQRQYAPPRSNPPVPRFQATPRAPYVADNVNSAPDNMGATQQQRAPQPAPPPTPNMFFTPPPPKTPANTARVEQERKEWAAKYPDRVPYVSRGYPLTPGSAPAAVGCTRCGNASDGHTRHTCPVQTPLDSLEQRFRENVQTQMRRANRGGVPQRGAHFLATPALGRGQGAWHSPGTPSPVQHIDVEPQDLQQLEQEYELDYSLEQEDEESGNGGEVV
;
A
#
# COMPACT_ATOMS: atom_id res chain seq x y z
N MET A 1 39.40 12.04 -17.10
CA MET A 1 38.86 11.73 -18.44
C MET A 1 39.46 10.41 -18.85
N THR A 2 38.77 9.30 -18.56
CA THR A 2 39.13 8.00 -19.13
C THR A 2 38.72 8.09 -20.59
N ASP A 3 39.69 8.13 -21.51
CA ASP A 3 39.42 8.01 -22.93
C ASP A 3 38.68 6.69 -23.13
N SER A 4 37.36 6.80 -23.35
CA SER A 4 36.52 5.67 -23.70
C SER A 4 36.80 5.35 -25.16
N TYR A 5 37.96 4.75 -25.41
CA TYR A 5 38.29 4.19 -26.72
C TYR A 5 37.22 3.16 -27.06
N MET A 6 36.57 3.36 -28.20
CA MET A 6 35.63 2.41 -28.74
C MET A 6 36.36 1.08 -28.95
N ARG A 7 35.84 -0.03 -28.41
CA ARG A 7 36.42 -1.37 -28.61
C ARG A 7 36.30 -1.75 -30.09
N ASP A 8 37.30 -2.42 -30.65
CA ASP A 8 37.26 -2.96 -32.01
C ASP A 8 36.42 -4.25 -32.09
N LEU A 9 35.84 -4.54 -33.26
CA LEU A 9 35.02 -5.73 -33.51
C LEU A 9 35.91 -6.98 -33.65
N ASP A 10 35.75 -7.95 -32.76
CA ASP A 10 36.36 -9.28 -32.87
C ASP A 10 35.42 -10.31 -33.54
N GLY A 11 34.12 -10.21 -33.28
CA GLY A 11 33.08 -11.02 -33.91
C GLY A 11 32.92 -12.42 -33.32
N GLU A 12 33.43 -12.67 -32.10
CA GLU A 12 33.36 -13.98 -31.42
C GLU A 12 31.96 -14.30 -30.86
N ASP A 13 31.15 -13.27 -30.58
CA ASP A 13 29.82 -13.39 -29.98
C ASP A 13 28.80 -12.46 -30.67
N ASP A 14 27.62 -12.99 -30.97
CA ASP A 14 26.54 -12.25 -31.66
C ASP A 14 26.04 -11.04 -30.85
N GLU A 15 25.95 -11.17 -29.51
CA GLU A 15 25.46 -10.11 -28.63
C GLU A 15 26.50 -9.01 -28.47
N GLU A 16 27.78 -9.35 -28.32
CA GLU A 16 28.88 -8.38 -28.32
C GLU A 16 29.01 -7.65 -29.66
N ALA A 17 28.90 -8.35 -30.79
CA ALA A 17 28.91 -7.75 -32.12
C ALA A 17 27.75 -6.75 -32.28
N GLN A 18 26.53 -7.13 -31.90
CA GLN A 18 25.37 -6.24 -31.96
C GLN A 18 25.48 -5.03 -31.02
N ALA A 19 26.06 -5.20 -29.84
CA ALA A 19 26.38 -4.08 -28.95
C ALA A 19 27.39 -3.13 -29.59
N TRP A 20 28.46 -3.69 -30.15
CA TRP A 20 29.49 -2.95 -30.87
C TRP A 20 28.92 -2.15 -32.04
N MET A 21 28.01 -2.71 -32.86
CA MET A 21 27.40 -2.01 -33.99
C MET A 21 26.61 -0.76 -33.55
N ARG A 22 25.89 -0.85 -32.43
CA ARG A 22 25.18 0.31 -31.85
C ARG A 22 26.15 1.39 -31.39
N ASP A 23 27.23 1.00 -30.73
CA ASP A 23 28.22 1.94 -30.21
C ASP A 23 29.07 2.56 -31.33
N PHE A 24 29.41 1.78 -32.36
CA PHE A 24 30.05 2.25 -33.60
C PHE A 24 29.20 3.33 -34.27
N THR A 25 27.91 3.04 -34.46
CA THR A 25 26.99 3.96 -35.14
C THR A 25 26.90 5.28 -34.38
N LYS A 26 26.81 5.24 -33.04
CA LYS A 26 26.83 6.44 -32.20
C LYS A 26 28.15 7.18 -32.30
N TYR A 27 29.26 6.46 -32.15
CA TYR A 27 30.61 7.02 -32.18
C TYR A 27 30.89 7.75 -33.49
N VAL A 28 30.63 7.10 -34.63
CA VAL A 28 30.86 7.70 -35.94
C VAL A 28 29.92 8.87 -36.17
N THR A 29 28.61 8.73 -35.87
CA THR A 29 27.67 9.87 -36.01
C THR A 29 28.13 11.09 -35.20
N MET A 30 28.65 10.89 -33.98
CA MET A 30 29.22 11.98 -33.17
C MET A 30 30.52 12.55 -33.76
N ALA A 31 31.38 11.70 -34.32
CA ALA A 31 32.63 12.13 -34.96
C ALA A 31 32.39 12.88 -36.29
N THR A 32 31.23 12.69 -36.93
CA THR A 32 30.90 13.23 -38.24
C THR A 32 29.81 14.30 -38.21
N LEU A 33 29.58 14.97 -37.08
CA LEU A 33 28.55 16.02 -36.98
C LEU A 33 28.67 17.14 -38.02
N ASN A 34 29.87 17.36 -38.59
CA ASN A 34 30.13 18.36 -39.63
C ASN A 34 30.04 17.81 -41.07
N VAL A 35 29.71 16.53 -41.25
CA VAL A 35 29.57 15.91 -42.58
C VAL A 35 28.14 16.13 -43.07
N ALA A 36 27.97 16.57 -44.31
CA ALA A 36 26.65 16.67 -44.94
C ALA A 36 25.93 15.32 -44.88
N GLY A 37 24.65 15.30 -44.47
CA GLY A 37 23.89 14.07 -44.20
C GLY A 37 23.95 13.03 -45.32
N GLY A 38 23.89 13.48 -46.59
CA GLY A 38 24.00 12.58 -47.75
C GLY A 38 25.32 11.82 -47.89
N ARG A 39 26.38 12.23 -47.19
CA ARG A 39 27.70 11.55 -47.18
C ARG A 39 27.95 10.74 -45.91
N LEU A 40 27.05 10.78 -44.94
CA LEU A 40 27.22 10.11 -43.65
C LEU A 40 27.36 8.59 -43.83
N GLY A 41 26.59 7.99 -44.74
CA GLY A 41 26.69 6.57 -45.07
C GLY A 41 28.05 6.19 -45.65
N GLU A 42 28.61 7.01 -46.54
CA GLU A 42 29.94 6.77 -47.13
C GLU A 42 31.04 6.78 -46.05
N VAL A 43 30.97 7.75 -45.13
CA VAL A 43 31.95 7.87 -44.05
C VAL A 43 31.85 6.69 -43.09
N LYS A 44 30.63 6.27 -42.72
CA LYS A 44 30.41 5.08 -41.88
C LYS A 44 30.96 3.81 -42.54
N ALA A 45 30.66 3.59 -43.82
CA ALA A 45 31.16 2.42 -44.55
C ALA A 45 32.68 2.41 -44.63
N THR A 46 33.30 3.58 -44.88
CA THR A 46 34.76 3.72 -44.93
C THR A 46 35.41 3.46 -43.57
N ALA A 47 34.83 4.00 -42.49
CA ALA A 47 35.36 3.85 -41.14
C ALA A 47 35.19 2.42 -40.60
N PHE A 48 34.16 1.69 -41.03
CA PHE A 48 33.82 0.38 -40.47
C PHE A 48 35.00 -0.59 -40.47
N GLY A 49 35.71 -0.73 -41.59
CA GLY A 49 36.85 -1.63 -41.71
C GLY A 49 38.05 -1.26 -40.82
N ALA A 50 38.17 0.01 -40.41
CA ALA A 50 39.24 0.47 -39.54
C ALA A 50 39.02 0.12 -38.05
N HIS A 51 37.79 -0.27 -37.69
CA HIS A 51 37.39 -0.63 -36.32
C HIS A 51 37.17 -2.15 -36.16
N ILE A 52 37.85 -2.96 -36.97
CA ILE A 52 37.83 -4.42 -36.88
C ILE A 52 39.18 -4.90 -36.36
N THR A 53 39.17 -5.74 -35.32
CA THR A 53 40.38 -6.29 -34.71
C THR A 53 41.17 -7.13 -35.72
N GLU A 54 42.48 -6.91 -35.82
CA GLU A 54 43.33 -7.70 -36.71
C GLU A 54 43.37 -9.19 -36.30
N GLY A 55 43.28 -10.09 -37.28
CA GLY A 55 43.28 -11.54 -37.08
C GLY A 55 41.95 -12.12 -36.57
N SER A 56 40.91 -11.30 -36.43
CA SER A 56 39.63 -11.72 -35.84
C SER A 56 38.71 -12.45 -36.82
N GLU A 57 37.65 -13.07 -36.28
CA GLU A 57 36.57 -13.65 -37.09
C GLU A 57 35.87 -12.57 -37.91
N ALA A 58 35.64 -11.40 -37.33
CA ALA A 58 35.05 -10.26 -38.02
C ALA A 58 35.92 -9.78 -39.18
N GLN A 59 37.25 -9.76 -39.04
CA GLN A 59 38.13 -9.38 -40.14
C GLN A 59 38.07 -10.39 -41.28
N THR A 60 38.04 -11.68 -40.94
CA THR A 60 37.91 -12.77 -41.93
C THR A 60 36.58 -12.66 -42.69
N TRP A 61 35.48 -12.43 -41.98
CA TRP A 61 34.16 -12.19 -42.57
C TRP A 61 34.15 -10.94 -43.46
N TYR A 62 34.63 -9.81 -42.96
CA TYR A 62 34.64 -8.54 -43.72
C TYR A 62 35.47 -8.67 -44.98
N ASN A 63 36.64 -9.33 -44.94
CA ASN A 63 37.48 -9.58 -46.11
C ASN A 63 36.80 -10.48 -47.15
N GLY A 64 35.88 -11.36 -46.74
CA GLY A 64 35.09 -12.20 -47.63
C GLY A 64 33.94 -11.47 -48.36
N LEU A 65 33.56 -10.26 -47.93
CA LEU A 65 32.51 -9.48 -48.60
C LEU A 65 33.00 -8.92 -49.95
N THR A 66 32.11 -8.93 -50.95
CA THR A 66 32.37 -8.33 -52.27
C THR A 66 32.46 -6.80 -52.19
N PRO A 67 33.10 -6.13 -53.16
CA PRO A 67 33.13 -4.65 -53.20
C PRO A 67 31.74 -4.02 -53.14
N ALA A 68 30.75 -4.58 -53.85
CA ALA A 68 29.38 -4.07 -53.85
C ALA A 68 28.68 -4.19 -52.48
N GLN A 69 29.04 -5.20 -51.68
CA GLN A 69 28.53 -5.35 -50.31
C GLN A 69 29.15 -4.35 -49.33
N LYS A 70 30.33 -3.80 -49.63
CA LYS A 70 31.03 -2.80 -48.81
C LYS A 70 30.76 -1.36 -49.22
N ASP A 71 30.20 -1.15 -50.42
CA ASP A 71 30.05 0.16 -51.05
C ASP A 71 29.07 1.09 -50.34
N SER A 72 28.14 0.54 -49.57
CA SER A 72 27.17 1.34 -48.81
C SER A 72 27.02 0.87 -47.38
N TRP A 73 26.74 1.82 -46.48
CA TRP A 73 26.46 1.54 -45.08
C TRP A 73 25.26 0.59 -44.92
N ALA A 74 24.20 0.81 -45.69
CA ALA A 74 23.02 -0.05 -45.69
C ALA A 74 23.36 -1.50 -46.05
N ASN A 75 24.20 -1.72 -47.08
CA ASN A 75 24.64 -3.06 -47.45
C ASN A 75 25.47 -3.71 -46.35
N LEU A 76 26.37 -2.95 -45.72
CA LEU A 76 27.17 -3.45 -44.59
C LEU A 76 26.29 -3.84 -43.40
N VAL A 77 25.28 -3.04 -43.05
CA VAL A 77 24.33 -3.37 -41.96
C VAL A 77 23.54 -4.63 -42.30
N ILE A 78 23.08 -4.80 -43.54
CA ILE A 78 22.40 -6.03 -43.99
C ILE A 78 23.34 -7.24 -43.82
N GLN A 79 24.56 -7.17 -44.34
CA GLN A 79 25.52 -8.27 -44.24
C GLN A 79 25.91 -8.56 -42.78
N PHE A 80 26.04 -7.50 -41.97
CA PHE A 80 26.34 -7.61 -40.55
C PHE A 80 25.23 -8.35 -39.82
N ASN A 81 23.98 -7.96 -40.01
CA ASN A 81 22.82 -8.61 -39.39
C ASN A 81 22.57 -10.03 -39.91
N LEU A 82 23.02 -10.35 -41.13
CA LEU A 82 23.03 -11.73 -41.62
C LEU A 82 24.08 -12.60 -40.89
N LYS A 83 25.24 -12.02 -40.54
CA LYS A 83 26.34 -12.72 -39.87
C LYS A 83 26.15 -12.84 -38.37
N TRP A 84 25.77 -11.75 -37.71
CA TRP A 84 25.46 -11.67 -36.28
C TRP A 84 24.02 -11.17 -36.14
N PRO A 85 23.01 -12.06 -36.13
CA PRO A 85 21.61 -11.64 -36.06
C PRO A 85 21.30 -10.81 -34.82
N PRO A 86 20.51 -9.71 -34.94
CA PRO A 86 20.02 -8.99 -33.77
C PRO A 86 19.29 -9.95 -32.84
N ARG A 87 19.69 -9.95 -31.56
CA ARG A 87 18.96 -10.73 -30.55
C ARG A 87 17.51 -10.24 -30.57
N ALA A 88 16.59 -11.13 -30.90
CA ALA A 88 15.17 -10.83 -30.83
C ALA A 88 14.90 -10.29 -29.42
N ALA A 89 14.50 -9.03 -29.33
CA ALA A 89 14.13 -8.45 -28.05
C ALA A 89 13.04 -9.35 -27.50
N ILE A 90 13.33 -10.07 -26.42
CA ILE A 90 12.34 -10.91 -25.77
C ILE A 90 11.28 -9.93 -25.29
N ALA A 91 10.18 -9.86 -26.04
CA ALA A 91 9.08 -8.99 -25.71
C ALA A 91 8.61 -9.43 -24.34
N LYS A 92 8.74 -8.53 -23.35
CA LYS A 92 8.19 -8.81 -22.04
C LYS A 92 6.73 -9.18 -22.21
N SER A 93 6.34 -10.27 -21.57
CA SER A 93 4.95 -10.71 -21.52
C SER A 93 4.07 -9.64 -20.87
N VAL A 94 2.77 -9.70 -21.14
CA VAL A 94 1.79 -8.82 -20.49
C VAL A 94 1.86 -8.96 -18.97
N ASP A 95 2.09 -10.19 -18.47
CA ASP A 95 2.23 -10.47 -17.04
C ASP A 95 3.46 -9.77 -16.44
N GLU A 96 4.62 -9.79 -17.12
CA GLU A 96 5.81 -9.05 -16.68
C GLU A 96 5.57 -7.53 -16.64
N TYR A 97 4.79 -6.99 -17.59
CA TYR A 97 4.40 -5.58 -17.52
C TYR A 97 3.44 -5.28 -16.37
N ILE A 98 2.54 -6.20 -16.03
CA ILE A 98 1.66 -6.07 -14.87
C ILE A 98 2.49 -6.09 -13.58
N ASP A 99 3.46 -6.98 -13.47
CA ASP A 99 4.36 -7.06 -12.32
C ASP A 99 5.21 -5.79 -12.18
N GLU A 100 5.77 -5.28 -13.29
CA GLU A 100 6.49 -4.00 -13.30
C GLU A 100 5.60 -2.81 -12.96
N PHE A 101 4.37 -2.80 -13.44
CA PHE A 101 3.37 -1.79 -13.09
C PHE A 101 3.08 -1.83 -11.59
N GLN A 102 2.93 -3.01 -11.00
CA GLN A 102 2.65 -3.18 -9.58
C GLN A 102 3.85 -2.84 -8.68
N ALA A 103 5.06 -3.10 -9.15
CA ALA A 103 6.30 -2.77 -8.44
C ALA A 103 6.64 -1.27 -8.49
N CYS A 104 6.03 -0.51 -9.40
CA CYS A 104 6.24 0.93 -9.52
C CYS A 104 5.51 1.66 -8.40
N VAL A 105 6.22 1.95 -7.30
CA VAL A 105 5.67 2.66 -6.12
C VAL A 105 6.38 4.01 -5.96
N LEU A 106 5.59 5.06 -5.72
CA LEU A 106 6.06 6.40 -5.38
C LEU A 106 5.89 6.62 -3.88
N THR A 107 6.99 6.90 -3.18
CA THR A 107 6.92 7.19 -1.74
C THR A 107 6.63 8.65 -1.48
N GLN A 108 6.23 8.98 -0.25
CA GLN A 108 5.94 10.37 0.13
C GLN A 108 7.21 11.23 0.10
N ASP A 109 8.33 10.68 0.54
CA ASP A 109 9.62 11.38 0.62
C ASP A 109 10.18 11.69 -0.78
N ASP A 110 9.86 10.85 -1.76
CA ASP A 110 10.34 11.02 -3.13
C ASP A 110 9.59 12.12 -3.90
N LEU A 111 8.37 12.50 -3.51
CA LEU A 111 7.47 13.36 -4.31
C LEU A 111 8.14 14.60 -4.87
N LEU A 112 8.82 15.35 -4.02
CA LEU A 112 9.50 16.60 -4.37
C LEU A 112 11.02 16.42 -4.50
N THR A 113 11.48 15.23 -4.90
CA THR A 113 12.87 15.02 -5.29
C THR A 113 13.04 15.31 -6.78
N ARG A 114 14.20 15.86 -7.16
CA ARG A 114 14.57 16.12 -8.56
C ARG A 114 15.36 14.93 -9.08
N ILE A 115 14.86 14.26 -10.11
CA ILE A 115 15.49 13.14 -10.79
C ILE A 115 16.11 13.64 -12.10
N ALA A 116 17.37 13.28 -12.35
CA ALA A 116 18.03 13.56 -13.62
C ALA A 116 17.39 12.73 -14.75
N THR A 117 17.04 13.36 -15.86
CA THR A 117 16.38 12.67 -17.00
C THR A 117 17.35 11.88 -17.87
N GLY A 118 18.65 12.01 -17.65
CA GLY A 118 19.70 11.45 -18.52
C GLY A 118 19.93 12.25 -19.81
N VAL A 119 19.14 13.29 -20.06
CA VAL A 119 19.30 14.21 -21.19
C VAL A 119 19.89 15.52 -20.67
N GLY A 120 21.22 15.63 -20.76
CA GLY A 120 21.96 16.82 -20.32
C GLY A 120 21.83 17.09 -18.81
N THR A 121 21.66 18.36 -18.45
CA THR A 121 21.48 18.85 -17.06
C THR A 121 20.02 18.94 -16.62
N GLN A 122 19.09 18.41 -17.43
CA GLN A 122 17.67 18.53 -17.15
C GLN A 122 17.27 17.63 -15.96
N THR A 123 16.46 18.21 -15.07
CA THR A 123 15.89 17.50 -13.93
C THR A 123 14.38 17.69 -13.88
N GLN A 124 13.67 16.64 -13.52
CA GLN A 124 12.22 16.67 -13.34
C GLN A 124 11.85 16.19 -11.93
N TRP A 125 10.67 16.60 -11.45
CA TRP A 125 10.17 16.10 -10.18
C TRP A 125 9.87 14.60 -10.27
N ALA A 126 10.10 13.87 -9.19
CA ALA A 126 9.91 12.41 -9.19
C ALA A 126 8.48 11.99 -9.51
N TYR A 127 7.46 12.74 -9.06
CA TYR A 127 6.07 12.42 -9.40
C TYR A 127 5.79 12.54 -10.91
N VAL A 128 6.49 13.44 -11.63
CA VAL A 128 6.39 13.59 -13.09
C VAL A 128 7.04 12.39 -13.77
N TYR A 129 8.27 12.03 -13.36
CA TYR A 129 8.96 10.84 -13.87
C TYR A 129 8.14 9.56 -13.62
N PHE A 130 7.56 9.43 -12.43
CA PHE A 130 6.67 8.33 -12.07
C PHE A 130 5.43 8.28 -12.97
N ALA A 131 4.78 9.42 -13.21
CA ALA A 131 3.62 9.50 -14.08
C ALA A 131 3.95 9.05 -15.52
N ASP A 132 5.10 9.45 -16.07
CA ASP A 132 5.55 8.98 -17.39
C ASP A 132 5.86 7.48 -17.42
N ARG A 133 6.49 6.97 -16.36
CA ARG A 133 6.79 5.54 -16.23
C ARG A 133 5.51 4.70 -16.14
N ILE A 134 4.57 5.08 -15.28
CA ILE A 134 3.31 4.35 -15.10
C ILE A 134 2.38 4.49 -16.31
N LYS A 135 2.45 5.61 -17.05
CA LYS A 135 1.81 5.78 -18.36
C LYS A 135 2.27 4.70 -19.33
N ARG A 136 3.59 4.59 -19.54
CA ARG A 136 4.18 3.58 -20.43
C ARG A 136 3.84 2.14 -20.02
N LEU A 137 3.94 1.83 -18.73
CA LEU A 137 3.61 0.49 -18.23
C LEU A 137 2.12 0.20 -18.39
N GLY A 138 1.24 1.12 -17.97
CA GLY A 138 -0.21 0.96 -18.09
C GLY A 138 -0.68 0.67 -19.51
N ASN A 139 -0.14 1.40 -20.49
CA ASN A 139 -0.49 1.20 -21.91
C ASN A 139 -0.08 -0.19 -22.44
N LYS A 140 0.97 -0.80 -21.89
CA LYS A 140 1.42 -2.15 -22.27
C LYS A 140 0.65 -3.28 -21.59
N THR A 141 -0.03 -3.01 -20.48
CA THR A 141 -0.79 -4.04 -19.75
C THR A 141 -2.14 -4.37 -20.39
N THR A 142 -2.67 -3.52 -21.28
CA THR A 142 -4.02 -3.64 -21.88
C THR A 142 -5.17 -3.74 -20.86
N MET A 143 -4.93 -3.37 -19.59
CA MET A 143 -5.94 -3.44 -18.53
C MET A 143 -7.02 -2.36 -18.69
N PRO A 144 -8.28 -2.63 -18.28
CA PRO A 144 -9.33 -1.62 -18.25
C PRO A 144 -8.97 -0.44 -17.33
N LEU A 145 -9.35 0.78 -17.73
CA LEU A 145 -9.07 2.02 -16.97
C LEU A 145 -9.46 1.92 -15.49
N ALA A 146 -10.64 1.35 -15.18
CA ALA A 146 -11.10 1.20 -13.80
C ALA A 146 -10.17 0.32 -12.95
N VAL A 147 -9.50 -0.66 -13.56
CA VAL A 147 -8.52 -1.53 -12.88
C VAL A 147 -7.23 -0.75 -12.62
N LEU A 148 -6.74 -0.02 -13.61
CA LEU A 148 -5.55 0.84 -13.49
C LEU A 148 -5.75 1.91 -12.38
N LEU A 149 -6.87 2.63 -12.41
CA LEU A 149 -7.21 3.66 -11.41
C LEU A 149 -7.38 3.09 -10.00
N LYS A 150 -7.74 1.80 -9.87
CA LYS A 150 -7.82 1.14 -8.57
C LYS A 150 -6.44 0.71 -8.08
N ALA A 151 -5.61 0.14 -8.95
CA ALA A 151 -4.26 -0.32 -8.62
C ALA A 151 -3.32 0.85 -8.26
N ILE A 152 -3.39 1.96 -8.99
CA ILE A 152 -2.49 3.10 -8.76
C ILE A 152 -2.68 3.74 -7.38
N LYS A 153 -3.89 3.67 -6.80
CA LYS A 153 -4.17 4.20 -5.46
C LYS A 153 -3.35 3.54 -4.34
N SER A 154 -2.91 2.30 -4.53
CA SER A 154 -2.00 1.62 -3.59
C SER A 154 -0.52 1.89 -3.87
N GLN A 155 -0.19 2.47 -5.02
CA GLN A 155 1.19 2.72 -5.47
C GLN A 155 1.64 4.17 -5.25
N ILE A 156 0.71 5.08 -4.92
CA ILE A 156 1.02 6.49 -4.67
C ILE A 156 0.69 6.88 -3.22
N PRO A 157 1.31 7.95 -2.68
CA PRO A 157 1.03 8.39 -1.32
C PRO A 157 -0.43 8.86 -1.17
N PRO A 158 -1.05 8.68 0.01
CA PRO A 158 -2.43 9.13 0.25
C PRO A 158 -2.68 10.61 -0.06
N LEU A 159 -1.65 11.45 0.12
CA LEU A 159 -1.66 12.87 -0.25
C LEU A 159 -1.94 13.05 -1.75
N LEU A 160 -1.25 12.31 -2.62
CA LEU A 160 -1.53 12.36 -4.06
C LEU A 160 -2.90 11.78 -4.41
N VAL A 161 -3.36 10.74 -3.70
CA VAL A 161 -4.73 10.22 -3.89
C VAL A 161 -5.75 11.34 -3.63
N LYS A 162 -5.56 12.14 -2.58
CA LYS A 162 -6.41 13.29 -2.25
C LYS A 162 -6.33 14.37 -3.34
N LEU A 163 -5.12 14.73 -3.79
CA LEU A 163 -4.93 15.75 -4.83
C LEU A 163 -5.49 15.32 -6.20
N MET A 164 -5.43 14.02 -6.51
CA MET A 164 -5.94 13.44 -7.75
C MET A 164 -7.43 13.11 -7.70
N GLN A 165 -8.12 13.37 -6.58
CA GLN A 165 -9.56 13.14 -6.43
C GLN A 165 -10.42 13.82 -7.52
N PRO A 166 -10.15 15.07 -7.96
CA PRO A 166 -10.89 15.70 -9.05
C PRO A 166 -10.76 14.95 -10.38
N HIS A 167 -9.67 14.20 -10.55
CA HIS A 167 -9.37 13.42 -11.76
C HIS A 167 -9.72 11.93 -11.60
N ALA A 168 -10.46 11.54 -10.56
CA ALA A 168 -10.85 10.15 -10.32
C ALA A 168 -11.73 9.56 -11.44
N ASN A 169 -12.37 10.41 -12.24
CA ASN A 169 -13.21 10.05 -13.38
C ASN A 169 -12.59 10.47 -14.72
N ALA A 170 -11.25 10.44 -14.83
CA ALA A 170 -10.56 10.70 -16.09
C ALA A 170 -11.14 9.85 -17.24
N ALA A 171 -11.23 10.41 -18.45
CA ALA A 171 -11.81 9.72 -19.60
C ALA A 171 -10.87 8.64 -20.14
N SER A 172 -9.55 8.86 -20.04
CA SER A 172 -8.52 7.91 -20.43
C SER A 172 -7.41 7.80 -19.38
N TRP A 173 -6.57 6.77 -19.52
CA TRP A 173 -5.38 6.60 -18.70
C TRP A 173 -4.36 7.72 -18.93
N ASP A 174 -4.26 8.16 -20.18
CA ASP A 174 -3.41 9.27 -20.61
C ASP A 174 -3.84 10.59 -19.97
N ASP A 175 -5.14 10.86 -19.89
CA ASP A 175 -5.67 12.06 -19.23
C ASP A 175 -5.34 12.06 -17.73
N TRP A 176 -5.47 10.90 -17.08
CA TRP A 176 -5.14 10.77 -15.66
C TRP A 176 -3.65 11.01 -15.40
N CYS A 177 -2.77 10.42 -16.21
CA CYS A 177 -1.32 10.61 -16.09
C CYS A 177 -0.94 12.07 -16.38
N THR A 178 -1.57 12.69 -17.38
CA THR A 178 -1.35 14.11 -17.70
C THR A 178 -1.74 15.01 -16.54
N ALA A 179 -2.92 14.77 -15.94
CA ALA A 179 -3.37 15.51 -14.76
C ALA A 179 -2.37 15.39 -13.59
N MET A 180 -1.81 14.19 -13.36
CA MET A 180 -0.79 13.97 -12.32
C MET A 180 0.50 14.75 -12.61
N LYS A 181 0.93 14.82 -13.87
CA LYS A 181 2.12 15.59 -14.28
C LYS A 181 1.93 17.10 -14.11
N THR A 182 0.70 17.59 -14.28
CA THR A 182 0.37 19.02 -14.17
C THR A 182 0.09 19.49 -12.75
N LEU A 183 0.23 18.63 -11.74
CA LEU A 183 0.06 19.03 -10.34
C LEU A 183 1.08 20.12 -9.97
N ASP A 184 0.59 21.16 -9.29
CA ASP A 184 1.44 22.25 -8.82
C ASP A 184 2.38 21.75 -7.70
N PRO A 185 3.72 21.84 -7.85
CA PRO A 185 4.66 21.46 -6.80
C PRO A 185 4.48 22.28 -5.51
N GLU A 186 4.01 23.53 -5.57
CA GLU A 186 3.73 24.34 -4.37
C GLU A 186 2.53 23.79 -3.59
N LEU A 187 1.50 23.33 -4.29
CA LEU A 187 0.34 22.67 -3.67
C LEU A 187 0.74 21.36 -2.98
N ILE A 188 1.59 20.55 -3.63
CA ILE A 188 2.13 19.32 -3.03
C ILE A 188 2.92 19.66 -1.76
N ARG A 189 3.78 20.70 -1.80
CA ARG A 189 4.55 21.13 -0.64
C ARG A 189 3.67 21.62 0.51
N ALA A 190 2.64 22.41 0.20
CA ALA A 190 1.70 22.92 1.21
C ALA A 190 0.95 21.76 1.91
N GLU A 191 0.49 20.77 1.15
CA GLU A 191 -0.19 19.60 1.71
C GLU A 191 0.77 18.70 2.51
N LEU A 192 2.03 18.55 2.10
CA LEU A 192 3.05 17.83 2.87
C LEU A 192 3.28 18.50 4.23
N GLY A 193 3.45 19.83 4.25
CA GLY A 193 3.58 20.58 5.50
C GLY A 193 2.34 20.47 6.41
N ALA A 194 1.14 20.41 5.82
CA ALA A 194 -0.08 20.18 6.59
C ALA A 194 -0.13 18.78 7.22
N VAL A 195 0.32 17.75 6.50
CA VAL A 195 0.44 16.38 7.03
C VAL A 195 1.47 16.33 8.16
N GLU A 196 2.65 16.94 7.99
CA GLU A 196 3.68 17.02 9.02
C GLU A 196 3.16 17.70 10.29
N ALA A 197 2.49 18.86 10.16
CA ALA A 197 1.90 19.56 11.29
C ALA A 197 0.83 18.74 12.03
N ILE A 198 0.02 17.96 11.29
CA ILE A 198 -0.95 17.02 11.90
C ILE A 198 -0.22 15.91 12.64
N THR A 199 0.82 15.32 12.04
CA THR A 199 1.59 14.24 12.68
C THR A 199 2.29 14.71 13.96
N GLU A 200 2.87 15.91 13.95
CA GLU A 200 3.48 16.51 15.14
C GLU A 200 2.44 16.76 16.24
N ARG A 201 1.24 17.26 15.86
CA ARG A 201 0.14 17.46 16.79
C ARG A 201 -0.35 16.14 17.40
N ILE A 202 -0.44 15.07 16.62
CA ILE A 202 -0.81 13.74 17.12
C ILE A 202 0.25 13.25 18.11
N ALA A 203 1.53 13.30 17.74
CA ALA A 203 2.63 12.88 18.62
C ALA A 203 2.66 13.68 19.94
N LYS A 204 2.33 14.98 19.88
CA LYS A 204 2.19 15.82 21.08
C LYS A 204 1.04 15.37 21.96
N LEU A 205 -0.14 15.14 21.40
CA LEU A 205 -1.32 14.66 22.15
C LEU A 205 -1.09 13.28 22.77
N GLU A 206 -0.39 12.38 22.07
CA GLU A 206 -0.01 11.07 22.59
C GLU A 206 0.92 11.19 23.79
N ARG A 207 1.94 12.08 23.73
CA ARG A 207 2.84 12.35 24.85
C ARG A 207 2.10 12.94 26.06
N GLU A 208 1.20 13.89 25.85
CA GLU A 208 0.38 14.48 26.92
C GLU A 208 -0.53 13.43 27.59
N LEU A 209 -1.09 12.51 26.79
CA LEU A 209 -1.92 11.42 27.29
C LEU A 209 -1.09 10.43 28.13
N GLU A 210 0.12 10.11 27.69
CA GLU A 210 1.03 9.22 28.39
C GLU A 210 1.52 9.81 29.72
N GLU A 211 1.84 11.12 29.74
CA GLU A 211 2.18 11.85 30.96
C GLU A 211 1.00 11.88 31.96
N ARG A 212 -0.21 12.14 31.46
CA ARG A 212 -1.42 12.12 32.30
C ARG A 212 -1.64 10.74 32.92
N ASN A 213 -1.50 9.67 32.13
CA ASN A 213 -1.62 8.30 32.63
C ASN A 213 -0.56 7.98 33.70
N ALA A 214 0.69 8.43 33.50
CA ALA A 214 1.76 8.25 34.48
C ALA A 214 1.48 9.02 35.78
N ASN A 215 0.93 10.23 35.69
CA ASN A 215 0.54 11.04 36.84
C ASN A 215 -0.65 10.44 37.60
N ASP A 216 -1.64 9.91 36.89
CA ASP A 216 -2.77 9.21 37.49
C ASP A 216 -2.32 7.93 38.21
N ALA A 217 -1.39 7.16 37.62
CA ALA A 217 -0.79 5.99 38.27
C ALA A 217 -0.03 6.35 39.55
N LYS A 218 0.78 7.43 39.53
CA LYS A 218 1.46 7.95 40.73
C LYS A 218 0.47 8.38 41.81
N ARG A 219 -0.62 9.07 41.44
CA ARG A 219 -1.68 9.46 42.37
C ARG A 219 -2.37 8.25 43.01
N GLN A 220 -2.67 7.22 42.23
CA GLN A 220 -3.23 5.97 42.76
C GLN A 220 -2.28 5.29 43.73
N GLN A 221 -0.97 5.26 43.42
CA GLN A 221 0.05 4.69 44.32
C GLN A 221 0.15 5.47 45.64
N GLN A 222 0.12 6.81 45.60
CA GLN A 222 0.13 7.64 46.81
C GLN A 222 -1.14 7.43 47.65
N GLN A 223 -2.32 7.30 47.02
CA GLN A 223 -3.56 6.99 47.73
C GLN A 223 -3.51 5.63 48.43
N GLN A 224 -2.92 4.61 47.78
CA GLN A 224 -2.73 3.30 48.41
C GLN A 224 -1.77 3.36 49.61
N GLN A 225 -0.67 4.11 49.51
CA GLN A 225 0.25 4.29 50.64
C GLN A 225 -0.40 5.02 51.82
N GLN A 226 -1.20 6.05 51.57
CA GLN A 226 -1.95 6.75 52.62
C GLN A 226 -2.97 5.83 53.31
N GLN A 227 -3.68 4.99 52.55
CA GLN A 227 -4.61 4.01 53.12
C GLN A 227 -3.90 2.96 53.99
N GLN A 228 -2.72 2.49 53.58
CA GLN A 228 -1.93 1.56 54.40
C GLN A 228 -1.45 2.19 55.72
N GLN A 229 -1.01 3.46 55.71
CA GLN A 229 -0.61 4.15 56.93
C GLN A 229 -1.78 4.37 57.90
N GLN A 230 -2.97 4.71 57.40
CA GLN A 230 -4.16 4.85 58.26
C GLN A 230 -4.59 3.52 58.90
N GLN A 231 -4.49 2.40 58.18
CA GLN A 231 -4.78 1.08 58.75
C GLN A 231 -3.80 0.68 59.86
N GLN A 232 -2.50 0.99 59.72
CA GLN A 232 -1.53 0.71 60.78
C GLN A 232 -1.79 1.53 62.05
N GLN A 233 -2.19 2.80 61.94
CA GLN A 233 -2.53 3.61 63.13
C GLN A 233 -3.78 3.11 63.87
N GLN A 234 -4.82 2.64 63.15
CA GLN A 234 -6.01 2.07 63.80
C GLN A 234 -5.72 0.77 64.55
N GLN A 235 -4.78 -0.06 64.07
CA GLN A 235 -4.39 -1.28 64.79
C GLN A 235 -3.65 -0.98 66.10
N GLN A 236 -2.82 0.07 66.14
CA GLN A 236 -2.13 0.47 67.37
C GLN A 236 -3.10 1.04 68.43
N GLN A 237 -4.13 1.79 68.02
CA GLN A 237 -5.13 2.30 68.97
C GLN A 237 -6.02 1.19 69.58
N ARG A 238 -6.25 0.08 68.86
CA ARG A 238 -6.99 -1.06 69.44
C ARG A 238 -6.22 -1.84 70.50
N GLN A 239 -4.90 -1.75 70.55
CA GLN A 239 -4.11 -2.43 71.59
C GLN A 239 -4.15 -1.73 72.96
N TYR A 240 -4.59 -0.47 73.03
CA TYR A 240 -4.66 0.31 74.28
C TYR A 240 -6.08 0.52 74.81
N ALA A 241 -7.08 -0.23 74.33
CA ALA A 241 -8.41 -0.20 74.91
C ALA A 241 -8.45 -1.03 76.21
N PRO A 242 -8.76 -0.44 77.39
CA PRO A 242 -8.92 -1.20 78.62
C PRO A 242 -10.09 -2.19 78.48
N PRO A 243 -10.01 -3.39 79.09
CA PRO A 243 -11.05 -4.41 78.98
C PRO A 243 -12.36 -3.88 79.54
N ARG A 244 -13.33 -3.59 78.67
CA ARG A 244 -14.71 -3.33 79.08
C ARG A 244 -15.36 -4.66 79.42
N SER A 245 -15.77 -4.80 80.67
CA SER A 245 -16.60 -5.88 81.18
C SER A 245 -17.96 -5.90 80.47
N ASN A 246 -18.29 -7.04 79.87
CA ASN A 246 -19.60 -7.29 79.26
C ASN A 246 -20.69 -7.40 80.35
N PRO A 247 -21.79 -6.64 80.30
CA PRO A 247 -22.99 -6.96 81.04
C PRO A 247 -23.72 -8.17 80.41
N PRO A 248 -24.43 -8.98 81.21
CA PRO A 248 -25.11 -10.19 80.76
C PRO A 248 -26.34 -9.87 79.89
N VAL A 249 -26.40 -10.51 78.73
CA VAL A 249 -27.51 -10.39 77.78
C VAL A 249 -28.61 -11.40 78.18
N PRO A 250 -29.88 -10.99 78.31
CA PRO A 250 -30.96 -11.92 78.62
C PRO A 250 -31.34 -12.79 77.41
N ARG A 251 -31.47 -14.07 77.69
CA ARG A 251 -31.89 -15.15 76.80
C ARG A 251 -33.41 -15.10 76.62
N PHE A 252 -33.89 -14.65 75.46
CA PHE A 252 -35.30 -14.82 75.08
C PHE A 252 -35.46 -15.95 74.06
N GLN A 253 -36.44 -16.81 74.36
CA GLN A 253 -36.82 -18.01 73.63
C GLN A 253 -37.59 -17.70 72.35
N ALA A 254 -37.51 -18.68 71.45
CA ALA A 254 -38.11 -18.72 70.12
C ALA A 254 -39.65 -18.60 70.11
N THR A 255 -40.16 -17.99 69.04
CA THR A 255 -41.46 -18.37 68.44
C THR A 255 -41.35 -18.39 66.90
N PRO A 256 -42.06 -19.29 66.20
CA PRO A 256 -42.03 -19.40 64.74
C PRO A 256 -43.23 -18.70 64.10
N ARG A 257 -43.02 -17.83 63.10
CA ARG A 257 -44.08 -17.48 62.12
C ARG A 257 -43.56 -16.80 60.85
N ALA A 258 -43.81 -17.48 59.73
CA ALA A 258 -44.27 -17.03 58.40
C ALA A 258 -43.48 -15.99 57.57
N PRO A 259 -43.54 -16.10 56.22
CA PRO A 259 -42.70 -15.36 55.30
C PRO A 259 -43.36 -14.03 54.92
N TYR A 260 -42.67 -12.91 55.15
CA TYR A 260 -43.07 -11.64 54.56
C TYR A 260 -41.83 -10.82 54.16
N VAL A 261 -41.87 -10.47 52.87
CA VAL A 261 -41.16 -9.43 52.12
C VAL A 261 -40.34 -8.45 52.97
N ALA A 262 -39.02 -8.46 52.79
CA ALA A 262 -38.11 -7.47 53.36
C ALA A 262 -37.98 -6.26 52.43
N ASP A 263 -38.80 -5.25 52.66
CA ASP A 263 -38.39 -3.86 52.47
C ASP A 263 -37.52 -3.47 53.66
N ASN A 264 -36.25 -3.19 53.40
CA ASN A 264 -35.25 -2.94 54.43
C ASN A 264 -35.12 -1.42 54.66
N VAL A 265 -35.95 -0.90 55.56
CA VAL A 265 -35.81 0.44 56.13
C VAL A 265 -35.31 0.25 57.55
N ASN A 266 -34.04 0.54 57.80
CA ASN A 266 -33.47 0.48 59.15
C ASN A 266 -32.84 1.83 59.51
N SER A 267 -33.57 2.55 60.35
CA SER A 267 -33.14 3.76 61.06
C SER A 267 -32.26 3.36 62.25
N ALA A 268 -31.13 4.05 62.42
CA ALA A 268 -30.30 4.02 63.62
C ALA A 268 -29.92 5.46 64.02
N PRO A 269 -29.61 5.73 65.31
CA PRO A 269 -29.86 7.01 65.97
C PRO A 269 -28.67 7.99 65.94
N ASP A 270 -29.01 9.23 66.29
CA ASP A 270 -28.21 10.45 66.44
C ASP A 270 -26.74 10.26 66.83
N ASN A 271 -25.85 10.76 65.95
CA ASN A 271 -24.52 11.19 66.35
C ASN A 271 -24.22 12.53 65.66
N MET A 272 -24.26 13.62 66.44
CA MET A 272 -23.94 14.96 66.00
C MET A 272 -22.43 15.10 65.79
N GLY A 273 -22.04 15.68 64.65
CA GLY A 273 -20.73 16.32 64.49
C GLY A 273 -19.83 15.70 63.43
N ALA A 274 -20.03 16.12 62.18
CA ALA A 274 -19.05 16.37 61.12
C ALA A 274 -19.69 16.07 59.76
N THR A 275 -19.95 17.11 58.99
CA THR A 275 -20.42 17.07 57.60
C THR A 275 -19.34 16.50 56.67
N GLN A 276 -19.11 15.19 56.74
CA GLN A 276 -18.63 14.43 55.60
C GLN A 276 -19.83 13.93 54.84
N GLN A 277 -20.02 14.43 53.61
CA GLN A 277 -20.94 13.85 52.63
C GLN A 277 -20.48 12.42 52.32
N GLN A 278 -20.89 11.45 53.14
CA GLN A 278 -20.84 10.03 52.82
C GLN A 278 -21.81 9.80 51.66
N ARG A 279 -21.25 9.82 50.46
CA ARG A 279 -21.92 9.38 49.23
C ARG A 279 -22.30 7.92 49.45
N ALA A 280 -23.60 7.65 49.61
CA ALA A 280 -24.13 6.30 49.66
C ALA A 280 -23.53 5.47 48.51
N PRO A 281 -23.20 4.18 48.71
CA PRO A 281 -22.77 3.32 47.63
C PRO A 281 -23.86 3.35 46.57
N GLN A 282 -23.58 3.99 45.43
CA GLN A 282 -24.51 4.01 44.32
C GLN A 282 -24.77 2.54 43.96
N PRO A 283 -26.04 2.10 43.87
CA PRO A 283 -26.35 0.76 43.39
C PRO A 283 -25.62 0.58 42.07
N ALA A 284 -24.85 -0.51 41.95
CA ALA A 284 -24.13 -0.82 40.73
C ALA A 284 -25.15 -0.71 39.58
N PRO A 285 -24.88 0.08 38.53
CA PRO A 285 -25.80 0.21 37.43
C PRO A 285 -26.14 -1.20 36.93
N PRO A 286 -27.42 -1.50 36.64
CA PRO A 286 -27.80 -2.81 36.14
C PRO A 286 -26.91 -3.14 34.94
N PRO A 287 -26.40 -4.39 34.83
CA PRO A 287 -25.52 -4.77 33.74
C PRO A 287 -26.20 -4.42 32.43
N THR A 288 -25.63 -3.48 31.68
CA THR A 288 -26.19 -3.09 30.39
C THR A 288 -26.15 -4.33 29.49
N PRO A 289 -27.29 -4.74 28.90
CA PRO A 289 -27.33 -5.91 28.02
C PRO A 289 -26.25 -5.77 26.94
N ASN A 290 -25.39 -6.78 26.82
CA ASN A 290 -24.31 -6.76 25.84
C ASN A 290 -24.91 -6.76 24.43
N MET A 291 -24.85 -5.61 23.76
CA MET A 291 -25.47 -5.37 22.46
C MET A 291 -25.01 -6.35 21.37
N PHE A 292 -23.88 -7.04 21.55
CA PHE A 292 -23.36 -8.01 20.56
C PHE A 292 -24.10 -9.35 20.57
N PHE A 293 -24.77 -9.69 21.67
CA PHE A 293 -25.50 -10.94 21.85
C PHE A 293 -27.02 -10.76 21.83
N THR A 294 -27.51 -9.52 21.91
CA THR A 294 -28.94 -9.24 21.81
C THR A 294 -29.43 -9.54 20.38
N PRO A 295 -30.41 -10.44 20.20
CA PRO A 295 -30.99 -10.67 18.89
C PRO A 295 -31.69 -9.39 18.41
N PRO A 296 -31.53 -9.00 17.13
CA PRO A 296 -32.27 -7.88 16.57
C PRO A 296 -33.78 -8.18 16.57
N PRO A 297 -34.63 -7.14 16.50
CA PRO A 297 -36.08 -7.32 16.49
C PRO A 297 -36.52 -8.22 15.32
N PRO A 298 -37.66 -8.93 15.43
CA PRO A 298 -38.16 -9.78 14.36
C PRO A 298 -38.43 -8.98 13.08
N LYS A 299 -38.32 -9.63 11.93
CA LYS A 299 -38.54 -9.00 10.62
C LYS A 299 -40.02 -8.68 10.43
N THR A 300 -40.39 -7.44 10.75
CA THR A 300 -41.71 -6.85 10.47
C THR A 300 -41.52 -5.54 9.71
N PRO A 301 -42.50 -5.09 8.89
CA PRO A 301 -42.39 -3.82 8.17
C PRO A 301 -42.08 -2.63 9.09
N ALA A 302 -42.69 -2.60 10.28
CA ALA A 302 -42.45 -1.56 11.28
C ALA A 302 -41.00 -1.57 11.80
N ASN A 303 -40.45 -2.75 12.11
CA ASN A 303 -39.06 -2.87 12.57
C ASN A 303 -38.06 -2.57 11.45
N THR A 304 -38.39 -2.92 10.19
CA THR A 304 -37.56 -2.58 9.03
C THR A 304 -37.48 -1.06 8.83
N ALA A 305 -38.62 -0.35 8.90
CA ALA A 305 -38.64 1.11 8.81
C ALA A 305 -37.85 1.76 9.95
N ARG A 306 -38.00 1.25 11.19
CA ARG A 306 -37.26 1.74 12.36
C ARG A 306 -35.76 1.58 12.19
N VAL A 307 -35.27 0.40 11.79
CA VAL A 307 -33.84 0.17 11.57
C VAL A 307 -33.29 1.02 10.42
N GLU A 308 -34.07 1.27 9.37
CA GLU A 308 -33.65 2.17 8.30
C GLU A 308 -33.49 3.62 8.80
N GLN A 309 -34.40 4.09 9.66
CA GLN A 309 -34.26 5.38 10.32
C GLN A 309 -33.03 5.42 11.24
N GLU A 310 -32.82 4.39 12.07
CA GLU A 310 -31.63 4.26 12.92
C GLU A 310 -30.34 4.30 12.09
N ARG A 311 -30.33 3.70 10.88
CA ARG A 311 -29.18 3.77 9.96
C ARG A 311 -28.94 5.17 9.41
N LYS A 312 -30.00 5.92 9.11
CA LYS A 312 -29.90 7.33 8.67
C LYS A 312 -29.34 8.20 9.80
N GLU A 313 -29.86 8.03 11.01
CA GLU A 313 -29.37 8.74 12.21
C GLU A 313 -27.92 8.37 12.53
N TRP A 314 -27.57 7.09 12.41
CA TRP A 314 -26.20 6.63 12.58
C TRP A 314 -25.25 7.25 11.55
N ALA A 315 -25.64 7.29 10.27
CA ALA A 315 -24.84 7.90 9.21
C ALA A 315 -24.69 9.42 9.37
N ALA A 316 -25.70 10.11 9.92
CA ALA A 316 -25.61 11.52 10.27
C ALA A 316 -24.65 11.76 11.45
N LYS A 317 -24.65 10.85 12.43
CA LYS A 317 -23.78 10.92 13.62
C LYS A 317 -22.31 10.59 13.31
N TYR A 318 -22.06 9.71 12.34
CA TYR A 318 -20.71 9.21 12.00
C TYR A 318 -20.40 9.44 10.51
N PRO A 319 -19.86 10.62 10.14
CA PRO A 319 -19.67 11.01 8.74
C PRO A 319 -18.61 10.17 8.01
N ASP A 320 -17.68 9.53 8.74
CA ASP A 320 -16.70 8.60 8.17
C ASP A 320 -17.33 7.28 7.70
N ARG A 321 -18.57 6.98 8.14
CA ARG A 321 -19.33 5.77 7.82
C ARG A 321 -18.56 4.47 8.11
N VAL A 322 -17.67 4.48 9.12
CA VAL A 322 -16.91 3.29 9.51
C VAL A 322 -17.48 2.69 10.81
N PRO A 323 -18.12 1.51 10.75
CA PRO A 323 -18.64 0.86 11.94
C PRO A 323 -17.50 0.20 12.73
N TYR A 324 -17.47 0.45 14.03
CA TYR A 324 -16.52 -0.15 14.99
C TYR A 324 -17.30 -0.84 16.09
N VAL A 325 -16.63 -1.65 16.90
CA VAL A 325 -17.31 -2.30 18.04
C VAL A 325 -17.79 -1.28 19.08
N SER A 326 -17.07 -0.16 19.22
CA SER A 326 -17.48 1.02 20.01
C SER A 326 -18.54 1.90 19.33
N ARG A 327 -18.79 1.71 18.03
CA ARG A 327 -19.77 2.47 17.22
C ARG A 327 -20.77 1.50 16.59
N GLY A 328 -21.66 0.95 17.42
CA GLY A 328 -22.63 -0.07 17.03
C GLY A 328 -23.44 0.34 15.80
N TYR A 329 -23.48 -0.52 14.78
CA TYR A 329 -24.28 -0.31 13.57
C TYR A 329 -25.64 -1.03 13.69
N PRO A 330 -26.76 -0.40 13.30
CA PRO A 330 -28.09 -1.03 13.38
C PRO A 330 -28.21 -2.29 12.51
N LEU A 331 -28.50 -3.43 13.15
CA LEU A 331 -28.59 -4.75 12.50
C LEU A 331 -29.92 -4.94 11.79
N THR A 332 -29.91 -5.68 10.66
CA THR A 332 -31.11 -6.00 9.90
C THR A 332 -32.11 -6.80 10.76
N PRO A 333 -33.39 -6.41 10.84
CA PRO A 333 -34.40 -7.17 11.59
C PRO A 333 -34.51 -8.63 11.15
N GLY A 334 -34.63 -9.54 12.12
CA GLY A 334 -34.71 -10.98 11.91
C GLY A 334 -33.38 -11.67 11.60
N SER A 335 -32.26 -10.94 11.56
CA SER A 335 -30.94 -11.55 11.51
C SER A 335 -30.50 -12.10 12.88
N ALA A 336 -29.43 -12.88 12.94
CA ALA A 336 -28.81 -13.32 14.18
C ALA A 336 -27.99 -12.20 14.84
N PRO A 337 -27.67 -12.30 16.14
CA PRO A 337 -26.78 -11.36 16.83
C PRO A 337 -25.44 -11.16 16.10
N ALA A 338 -24.85 -9.98 16.24
CA ALA A 338 -23.60 -9.63 15.54
C ALA A 338 -22.45 -10.60 15.84
N ALA A 339 -22.41 -11.14 17.06
CA ALA A 339 -21.34 -12.04 17.50
C ALA A 339 -21.42 -13.46 16.90
N VAL A 340 -22.59 -13.91 16.40
CA VAL A 340 -22.83 -15.34 16.09
C VAL A 340 -23.31 -15.59 14.66
N GLY A 341 -23.92 -14.59 14.01
CA GLY A 341 -24.45 -14.73 12.64
C GLY A 341 -23.39 -14.73 11.54
N CYS A 342 -23.70 -15.31 10.38
CA CYS A 342 -22.86 -15.21 9.19
C CYS A 342 -22.66 -13.73 8.81
N THR A 343 -21.41 -13.32 8.55
CA THR A 343 -21.12 -11.91 8.25
C THR A 343 -21.71 -11.45 6.91
N ARG A 344 -21.98 -12.38 5.98
CA ARG A 344 -22.53 -12.07 4.65
C ARG A 344 -24.06 -11.96 4.63
N CYS A 345 -24.78 -12.90 5.24
CA CYS A 345 -26.25 -12.96 5.17
C CYS A 345 -26.96 -12.64 6.49
N GLY A 346 -26.24 -12.60 7.60
CA GLY A 346 -26.81 -12.31 8.91
C GLY A 346 -27.55 -13.46 9.58
N ASN A 347 -27.83 -14.57 8.89
CA ASN A 347 -28.48 -15.73 9.50
C ASN A 347 -27.60 -16.37 10.57
N ALA A 348 -28.21 -17.11 11.50
CA ALA A 348 -27.46 -17.97 12.41
C ALA A 348 -26.57 -18.90 11.56
N SER A 349 -25.36 -19.17 12.04
CA SER A 349 -24.38 -19.96 11.30
C SER A 349 -24.83 -21.42 11.26
N ASP A 350 -25.66 -21.78 10.28
CA ASP A 350 -26.07 -23.17 9.98
C ASP A 350 -24.91 -23.98 9.37
N GLY A 351 -23.69 -23.79 9.85
CA GLY A 351 -22.47 -24.45 9.37
C GLY A 351 -21.81 -23.81 8.14
N HIS A 352 -22.22 -22.61 7.71
CA HIS A 352 -21.57 -21.91 6.60
C HIS A 352 -20.73 -20.71 7.05
N THR A 353 -19.71 -20.38 6.24
CA THR A 353 -18.83 -19.23 6.42
C THR A 353 -19.20 -18.12 5.44
N ARG A 354 -18.55 -16.94 5.53
CA ARG A 354 -18.69 -15.86 4.55
C ARG A 354 -18.49 -16.34 3.10
N HIS A 355 -17.54 -17.25 2.90
CA HIS A 355 -17.15 -17.76 1.59
C HIS A 355 -18.08 -18.87 1.08
N THR A 356 -18.71 -19.63 2.00
CA THR A 356 -19.63 -20.74 1.68
C THR A 356 -21.10 -20.37 1.89
N CYS A 357 -21.41 -19.08 1.95
CA CYS A 357 -22.76 -18.59 2.20
C CYS A 357 -23.66 -18.80 0.98
N PRO A 358 -24.77 -19.56 1.11
CA PRO A 358 -25.66 -19.89 -0.01
C PRO A 358 -26.59 -18.73 -0.40
N VAL A 359 -26.78 -17.75 0.48
CA VAL A 359 -27.67 -16.61 0.25
C VAL A 359 -27.06 -15.65 -0.79
N GLN A 360 -27.77 -15.43 -1.89
CA GLN A 360 -27.32 -14.56 -2.98
C GLN A 360 -27.35 -13.08 -2.59
N THR A 361 -28.36 -12.65 -1.83
CA THR A 361 -28.52 -11.26 -1.40
C THR A 361 -27.74 -11.02 -0.11
N PRO A 362 -26.57 -10.36 -0.16
CA PRO A 362 -25.82 -10.09 1.04
C PRO A 362 -26.50 -8.98 1.87
N LEU A 363 -26.13 -8.88 3.15
CA LEU A 363 -26.46 -7.75 4.01
C LEU A 363 -25.86 -6.45 3.46
N ASP A 364 -26.32 -5.33 4.01
CA ASP A 364 -25.66 -4.03 3.83
C ASP A 364 -24.16 -4.11 4.17
N SER A 365 -23.32 -3.48 3.35
CA SER A 365 -21.86 -3.59 3.47
C SER A 365 -21.32 -3.08 4.81
N LEU A 366 -21.97 -2.08 5.41
CA LEU A 366 -21.61 -1.57 6.74
C LEU A 366 -22.00 -2.57 7.83
N GLU A 367 -23.16 -3.22 7.72
CA GLU A 367 -23.53 -4.29 8.65
C GLU A 367 -22.55 -5.47 8.57
N GLN A 368 -22.15 -5.90 7.36
CA GLN A 368 -21.16 -6.97 7.19
C GLN A 368 -19.85 -6.62 7.91
N ARG A 369 -19.34 -5.40 7.70
CA ARG A 369 -18.11 -4.91 8.32
C ARG A 369 -18.24 -4.81 9.84
N PHE A 370 -19.39 -4.36 10.35
CA PHE A 370 -19.66 -4.32 11.79
C PHE A 370 -19.61 -5.72 12.41
N ARG A 371 -20.27 -6.71 11.80
CA ARG A 371 -20.26 -8.10 12.26
C ARG A 371 -18.84 -8.68 12.26
N GLU A 372 -18.03 -8.40 11.24
CA GLU A 372 -16.63 -8.82 11.17
C GLU A 372 -15.78 -8.24 12.30
N ASN A 373 -15.98 -6.96 12.61
CA ASN A 373 -15.29 -6.28 13.70
C ASN A 373 -15.66 -6.90 15.06
N VAL A 374 -16.95 -7.15 15.30
CA VAL A 374 -17.44 -7.79 16.53
C VAL A 374 -16.88 -9.20 16.67
N GLN A 375 -16.96 -10.04 15.64
CA GLN A 375 -16.46 -11.42 15.67
C GLN A 375 -14.95 -11.48 15.85
N THR A 376 -14.21 -10.57 15.23
CA THR A 376 -12.75 -10.49 15.39
C THR A 376 -12.38 -10.08 16.81
N GLN A 377 -13.08 -9.13 17.42
CA GLN A 377 -12.86 -8.76 18.81
C GLN A 377 -13.18 -9.93 19.76
N MET A 378 -14.29 -10.64 19.54
CA MET A 378 -14.64 -11.82 20.35
C MET A 378 -13.61 -12.94 20.22
N ARG A 379 -13.10 -13.20 19.02
CA ARG A 379 -12.00 -14.17 18.81
C ARG A 379 -10.72 -13.76 19.53
N ARG A 380 -10.38 -12.47 19.56
CA ARG A 380 -9.23 -11.93 20.31
C ARG A 380 -9.45 -12.08 21.82
N ALA A 381 -10.63 -11.72 22.32
CA ALA A 381 -10.97 -11.85 23.74
C ALA A 381 -10.90 -13.31 24.21
N ASN A 382 -11.41 -14.25 23.41
CA ASN A 382 -11.37 -15.69 23.73
C ASN A 382 -9.95 -16.28 23.65
N ARG A 383 -9.06 -15.75 22.79
CA ARG A 383 -7.66 -16.19 22.72
C ARG A 383 -6.80 -15.65 23.86
N GLY A 384 -7.13 -14.49 24.42
CA GLY A 384 -6.37 -13.86 25.51
C GLY A 384 -6.54 -14.51 26.89
N GLY A 385 -7.42 -15.52 27.03
CA GLY A 385 -7.72 -16.17 28.31
C GLY A 385 -6.87 -17.40 28.65
N VAL A 386 -5.97 -17.85 27.77
CA VAL A 386 -5.06 -18.96 28.08
C VAL A 386 -3.73 -18.37 28.54
N PRO A 387 -3.34 -18.48 29.82
CA PRO A 387 -1.99 -18.10 30.24
C PRO A 387 -1.00 -18.96 29.47
N GLN A 388 -0.19 -18.31 28.65
CA GLN A 388 0.89 -18.92 27.91
C GLN A 388 1.95 -19.38 28.94
N ARG A 389 1.78 -20.58 29.49
CA ARG A 389 2.81 -21.25 30.30
C ARG A 389 4.02 -21.43 29.38
N GLY A 390 5.11 -20.77 29.73
CA GLY A 390 6.38 -20.81 29.00
C GLY A 390 6.84 -22.24 28.80
N ALA A 391 6.78 -22.70 27.55
CA ALA A 391 7.54 -23.85 27.10
C ALA A 391 8.91 -23.32 26.69
N HIS A 392 9.89 -23.56 27.55
CA HIS A 392 11.30 -23.49 27.22
C HIS A 392 11.57 -24.43 26.02
N PHE A 393 11.90 -23.86 24.86
CA PHE A 393 12.41 -24.66 23.75
C PHE A 393 13.88 -24.97 24.02
N LEU A 394 14.13 -26.24 24.34
CA LEU A 394 15.45 -26.85 24.28
C LEU A 394 15.85 -27.05 22.81
N ALA A 395 17.08 -26.65 22.50
CA ALA A 395 17.76 -26.95 21.25
C ALA A 395 18.04 -28.45 21.12
N THR A 396 17.82 -29.03 19.93
CA THR A 396 18.49 -30.25 19.46
C THR A 396 18.30 -30.40 17.93
N PRO A 397 19.05 -31.27 17.23
CA PRO A 397 20.10 -30.84 16.31
C PRO A 397 19.82 -31.19 14.85
N ALA A 398 20.71 -30.70 13.98
CA ALA A 398 20.82 -31.10 12.58
C ALA A 398 21.00 -32.62 12.41
N LEU A 399 20.36 -33.17 11.38
CA LEU A 399 20.89 -34.15 10.39
C LEU A 399 19.74 -34.67 9.51
N GLY A 400 20.02 -34.92 8.24
CA GLY A 400 19.24 -35.89 7.45
C GLY A 400 18.90 -35.50 6.02
N ARG A 401 19.81 -35.81 5.09
CA ARG A 401 19.56 -35.95 3.65
C ARG A 401 18.34 -36.85 3.37
N GLY A 402 17.55 -36.46 2.37
CA GLY A 402 16.54 -37.33 1.74
C GLY A 402 16.32 -36.91 0.29
N GLN A 403 16.95 -37.63 -0.64
CA GLN A 403 16.70 -37.56 -2.08
C GLN A 403 15.37 -38.28 -2.42
N GLY A 404 14.58 -37.68 -3.32
CA GLY A 404 13.52 -38.33 -4.11
C GLY A 404 13.25 -37.42 -5.31
N ALA A 405 13.73 -37.74 -6.52
CA ALA A 405 13.24 -38.73 -7.48
C ALA A 405 12.04 -38.23 -8.32
N TRP A 406 12.41 -37.65 -9.48
CA TRP A 406 11.87 -37.83 -10.85
C TRP A 406 10.34 -37.89 -11.09
N HIS A 407 9.83 -36.84 -11.73
CA HIS A 407 8.72 -36.93 -12.70
C HIS A 407 9.11 -36.22 -14.01
N SER A 408 8.84 -36.90 -15.12
CA SER A 408 9.22 -36.56 -16.51
C SER A 408 8.38 -35.42 -17.13
N PRO A 409 8.87 -34.80 -18.23
CA PRO A 409 8.26 -33.62 -18.85
C PRO A 409 7.27 -33.96 -19.97
N GLY A 410 6.23 -33.13 -20.07
CA GLY A 410 5.28 -33.12 -21.18
C GLY A 410 5.83 -32.40 -22.42
N THR A 411 5.47 -32.91 -23.58
CA THR A 411 5.79 -32.45 -24.94
C THR A 411 5.32 -31.02 -25.25
N PRO A 412 6.08 -30.20 -26.01
CA PRO A 412 5.60 -28.95 -26.56
C PRO A 412 4.92 -29.12 -27.93
N SER A 413 3.83 -28.36 -28.12
CA SER A 413 3.10 -28.19 -29.39
C SER A 413 3.80 -27.19 -30.32
N PRO A 414 3.50 -27.20 -31.64
CA PRO A 414 4.30 -26.53 -32.67
C PRO A 414 4.03 -25.02 -32.75
N VAL A 415 5.12 -24.25 -32.88
CA VAL A 415 5.14 -22.80 -33.09
C VAL A 415 4.74 -22.49 -34.53
N GLN A 416 3.74 -21.63 -34.70
CA GLN A 416 3.40 -21.04 -36.00
C GLN A 416 4.41 -19.93 -36.33
N HIS A 417 5.10 -20.07 -37.46
CA HIS A 417 5.92 -19.03 -38.06
C HIS A 417 5.02 -17.88 -38.50
N ILE A 418 5.29 -16.67 -37.99
CA ILE A 418 4.76 -15.42 -38.55
C ILE A 418 5.89 -14.85 -39.41
N ASP A 419 5.70 -14.85 -40.72
CA ASP A 419 6.56 -14.15 -41.66
C ASP A 419 6.31 -12.64 -41.52
N VAL A 420 7.32 -11.92 -41.04
CA VAL A 420 7.30 -10.44 -41.01
C VAL A 420 7.98 -9.96 -42.29
N GLU A 421 7.26 -9.15 -43.06
CA GLU A 421 7.68 -8.66 -44.37
C GLU A 421 8.75 -7.55 -44.24
N PRO A 422 9.80 -7.51 -45.08
CA PRO A 422 10.93 -6.57 -44.94
C PRO A 422 10.63 -5.07 -45.08
N GLN A 423 9.38 -4.67 -45.34
CA GLN A 423 9.01 -3.27 -45.56
C GLN A 423 8.92 -2.44 -44.26
N ASP A 424 8.69 -3.08 -43.10
CA ASP A 424 8.50 -2.37 -41.83
C ASP A 424 9.80 -1.77 -41.25
N LEU A 425 10.97 -2.27 -41.63
CA LEU A 425 12.25 -1.75 -41.14
C LEU A 425 12.68 -0.44 -41.82
N GLN A 426 12.30 -0.22 -43.09
CA GLN A 426 12.62 1.03 -43.80
C GLN A 426 11.73 2.20 -43.33
N GLN A 427 10.52 1.92 -42.84
CA GLN A 427 9.63 2.95 -42.31
C GLN A 427 10.11 3.49 -40.95
N LEU A 428 10.67 2.63 -40.10
CA LEU A 428 11.20 3.04 -38.80
C LEU A 428 12.45 3.92 -38.90
N GLU A 429 13.28 3.76 -39.94
CA GLU A 429 14.43 4.63 -40.20
C GLU A 429 14.01 6.01 -40.77
N GLN A 430 12.98 6.07 -41.61
CA GLN A 430 12.46 7.34 -42.13
C GLN A 430 11.78 8.19 -41.04
N GLU A 431 11.06 7.59 -40.10
CA GLU A 431 10.50 8.32 -38.96
C GLU A 431 11.59 8.86 -38.02
N TYR A 432 12.70 8.13 -37.86
CA TYR A 432 13.80 8.54 -36.98
C TYR A 432 14.64 9.69 -37.56
N GLU A 433 14.74 9.82 -38.89
CA GLU A 433 15.45 10.93 -39.55
C GLU A 433 14.62 12.22 -39.63
N LEU A 434 13.27 12.12 -39.69
CA LEU A 434 12.38 13.29 -39.75
C LEU A 434 12.32 14.06 -38.42
N ASP A 435 12.38 13.37 -37.28
CA ASP A 435 12.34 14.01 -35.96
C ASP A 435 13.59 14.84 -35.65
N TYR A 436 14.74 14.55 -36.28
CA TYR A 436 15.98 15.31 -36.08
C TYR A 436 16.14 16.53 -36.99
N SER A 437 15.33 16.64 -38.06
CA SER A 437 15.44 17.74 -39.03
C SER A 437 14.59 18.98 -38.67
N LEU A 438 13.64 18.86 -37.73
CA LEU A 438 12.66 19.92 -37.42
C LEU A 438 13.09 20.88 -36.30
N GLU A 439 14.20 20.63 -35.61
CA GLU A 439 14.67 21.48 -34.50
C GLU A 439 15.76 22.52 -34.90
N GLN A 440 16.08 22.68 -36.20
CA GLN A 440 17.23 23.49 -36.64
C GLN A 440 16.91 24.77 -37.41
N GLU A 441 15.67 25.26 -37.38
CA GLU A 441 15.32 26.54 -38.03
C GLU A 441 14.51 27.43 -37.06
N ASP A 442 15.15 28.11 -36.11
CA ASP A 442 14.54 29.29 -35.43
C ASP A 442 15.52 30.21 -34.67
N GLU A 443 16.83 30.20 -34.98
CA GLU A 443 17.79 31.16 -34.40
C GLU A 443 18.75 31.73 -35.45
N GLU A 444 18.28 32.59 -36.36
CA GLU A 444 19.06 33.73 -36.86
C GLU A 444 18.28 34.54 -37.92
N SER A 445 17.65 35.66 -37.49
CA SER A 445 17.68 36.90 -38.28
C SER A 445 17.05 38.04 -37.48
N GLY A 446 17.87 38.99 -37.03
CA GLY A 446 17.31 40.17 -36.37
C GLY A 446 18.30 41.16 -35.77
N ASN A 447 19.49 41.32 -36.35
CA ASN A 447 20.33 42.47 -36.01
C ASN A 447 20.91 43.09 -37.28
N GLY A 448 20.60 44.36 -37.53
CA GLY A 448 21.20 45.15 -38.60
C GLY A 448 20.28 46.24 -39.15
N GLY A 449 20.34 47.43 -38.55
CA GLY A 449 19.65 48.61 -39.09
C GLY A 449 19.89 49.89 -38.30
N GLU A 450 21.14 50.36 -38.27
CA GLU A 450 21.49 51.74 -37.90
C GLU A 450 21.64 52.60 -39.18
N VAL A 451 21.48 53.91 -39.03
CA VAL A 451 21.83 55.04 -39.94
C VAL A 451 20.79 55.40 -41.03
N VAL A 452 20.01 56.48 -40.84
CA VAL A 452 20.29 57.91 -41.15
C VAL A 452 19.33 58.80 -40.37
#